data_AF-A0A2P2GIW9-F1
#
_entry.id   AF-A0A2P2GIW9-F1
#
_cell.length_a   1.000
_cell.length_b   1.000
_cell.length_c   1.000
_cell.angle_alpha   90.00
_cell.angle_beta   90.00
_cell.angle_gamma   90.00
#
_symmetry.space_group_name_H-M   'P 1'
#
loop_
_entity.id
_entity.type
_entity.pdbx_description
1 polymer ?
#
loop_
_entity_poly.entity_id
_entity_poly.type
_entity_poly.pdbx_seq_one_letter_code
_entity_poly.pdbx_strand_id
1 'polypeptide(L)'
;MAVTEQEAREAFEQGVRERAEGRVDAARDAFVRAAGSGHPDIGPMALANLAVLEAQAGRTAQARAAFERAVATGHRDHAPQSLFNYAVFQQRNGEPAHARELYRRAVDSGHPEHARKALLNLANLAAHGGGLDEACALFLRAMEPPFRGDTAQRAHRRLVEVDPGRLSEGREVYLRALADGDERTAAQARVLLHDLDPGLLLPGERIVLGALSLEPAGIESAEWAAGRPPAYGSGHLDVYTHDGAQHTVFLDLGDPYDRRGYEALRRLLGPGRI
;
A
#
# COMPACT_ATOMS: atom_id res chain seq x y z
N MET A 1 -36.97 14.65 23.12
CA MET A 1 -37.38 13.63 22.14
C MET A 1 -36.12 13.07 21.52
N ALA A 2 -35.97 11.75 21.46
CA ALA A 2 -34.86 11.15 20.71
C ALA A 2 -35.01 11.55 19.24
N VAL A 3 -33.95 12.06 18.63
CA VAL A 3 -33.90 12.33 17.19
C VAL A 3 -34.10 10.99 16.49
N THR A 4 -34.96 10.95 15.48
CA THR A 4 -35.22 9.73 14.73
C THR A 4 -33.99 9.36 13.89
N GLU A 5 -33.80 8.06 13.60
CA GLU A 5 -32.74 7.60 12.69
C GLU A 5 -32.79 8.32 11.33
N GLN A 6 -34.01 8.56 10.83
CA GLN A 6 -34.25 9.28 9.59
C GLN A 6 -33.72 10.71 9.65
N GLU A 7 -34.02 11.47 10.70
CA GLU A 7 -33.51 12.84 10.87
C GLU A 7 -31.98 12.88 11.01
N ALA A 8 -31.39 11.91 11.72
CA ALA A 8 -29.93 11.78 11.85
C ALA A 8 -29.28 11.53 10.47
N ARG A 9 -29.89 10.64 9.68
CA ARG A 9 -29.43 10.30 8.34
C ARG A 9 -29.58 11.46 7.37
N GLU A 10 -30.71 12.14 7.37
CA GLU A 10 -30.95 13.33 6.56
C GLU A 10 -29.95 14.44 6.86
N ALA A 11 -29.67 14.69 8.14
CA ALA A 11 -28.65 15.64 8.55
C ALA A 11 -27.26 15.24 8.06
N PHE A 12 -26.90 13.95 8.12
CA PHE A 12 -25.62 13.47 7.62
C PHE A 12 -25.50 13.61 6.11
N GLU A 13 -26.51 13.16 5.35
CA GLU A 13 -26.55 13.25 3.90
C GLU A 13 -26.52 14.71 3.41
N GLN A 14 -27.21 15.61 4.12
CA GLN A 14 -27.10 17.04 3.88
C GLN A 14 -25.65 17.52 4.07
N GLY A 15 -24.99 17.14 5.15
CA GLY A 15 -23.59 17.50 5.39
C GLY A 15 -22.65 17.03 4.27
N VAL A 16 -22.87 15.84 3.74
CA VAL A 16 -22.11 15.31 2.60
C VAL A 16 -22.34 16.13 1.33
N ARG A 17 -23.59 16.48 1.00
CA ARG A 17 -23.93 17.32 -0.16
C ARG A 17 -23.32 18.71 -0.06
N GLU A 18 -23.51 19.37 1.06
CA GLU A 18 -22.97 20.71 1.33
C GLU A 18 -21.45 20.75 1.23
N ARG A 19 -20.77 19.70 1.72
CA ARG A 19 -19.32 19.57 1.57
C ARG A 19 -18.91 19.43 0.11
N ALA A 20 -19.62 18.61 -0.67
CA ALA A 20 -19.34 18.42 -2.09
C ALA A 20 -19.52 19.71 -2.90
N GLU A 21 -20.45 20.58 -2.47
CA GLU A 21 -20.72 21.89 -3.07
C GLU A 21 -19.81 23.01 -2.52
N GLY A 22 -18.85 22.69 -1.65
CA GLY A 22 -17.90 23.64 -1.07
C GLY A 22 -18.50 24.58 -0.01
N ARG A 23 -19.75 24.35 0.41
CA ARG A 23 -20.44 25.14 1.44
C ARG A 23 -20.03 24.65 2.84
N VAL A 24 -18.79 24.99 3.23
CA VAL A 24 -18.12 24.48 4.44
C VAL A 24 -18.95 24.68 5.71
N ASP A 25 -19.54 25.85 5.94
CA ASP A 25 -20.29 26.12 7.17
C ASP A 25 -21.65 25.40 7.21
N ALA A 26 -22.35 25.31 6.08
CA ALA A 26 -23.58 24.54 5.99
C ALA A 26 -23.32 23.04 6.19
N ALA A 27 -22.22 22.52 5.64
CA ALA A 27 -21.78 21.14 5.86
C ALA A 27 -21.48 20.88 7.33
N ARG A 28 -20.77 21.82 7.97
CA ARG A 28 -20.45 21.77 9.40
C ARG A 28 -21.71 21.69 10.23
N ASP A 29 -22.68 22.58 10.02
CA ASP A 29 -23.91 22.63 10.80
C ASP A 29 -24.71 21.34 10.66
N ALA A 30 -24.75 20.78 9.45
CA ALA A 30 -25.40 19.50 9.18
C ALA A 30 -24.70 18.32 9.89
N PHE A 31 -23.37 18.24 9.83
CA PHE A 31 -22.62 17.21 10.56
C PHE A 31 -22.72 17.37 12.08
N VAL A 32 -22.78 18.59 12.62
CA VAL A 32 -23.00 18.83 14.06
C VAL A 32 -24.36 18.30 14.49
N ARG A 33 -25.42 18.54 13.70
CA ARG A 33 -26.76 17.98 13.98
C ARG A 33 -26.74 16.45 13.94
N ALA A 34 -26.15 15.85 12.91
CA ALA A 34 -26.04 14.40 12.79
C ALA A 34 -25.25 13.78 13.96
N ALA A 35 -24.13 14.39 14.34
CA ALA A 35 -23.31 13.98 15.49
C ALA A 35 -24.06 14.09 16.84
N GLY A 36 -24.94 15.08 16.97
CA GLY A 36 -25.76 15.32 18.16
C GLY A 36 -27.02 14.44 18.28
N SER A 37 -27.32 13.61 17.26
CA SER A 37 -28.53 12.77 17.24
C SER A 37 -28.53 11.66 18.30
N GLY A 38 -27.36 11.24 18.77
CA GLY A 38 -27.19 10.07 19.64
C GLY A 38 -27.29 8.73 18.91
N HIS A 39 -27.44 8.72 17.58
CA HIS A 39 -27.48 7.49 16.80
C HIS A 39 -26.11 6.77 16.84
N PRO A 40 -26.07 5.46 17.14
CA PRO A 40 -24.83 4.72 17.39
C PRO A 40 -23.87 4.68 16.21
N ASP A 41 -24.36 4.60 14.96
CA ASP A 41 -23.49 4.59 13.78
C ASP A 41 -23.32 5.98 13.13
N ILE A 42 -24.42 6.72 12.93
CA ILE A 42 -24.40 8.03 12.28
C ILE A 42 -23.65 9.08 13.10
N GLY A 43 -23.78 9.05 14.43
CA GLY A 43 -23.11 10.02 15.30
C GLY A 43 -21.58 9.98 15.16
N PRO A 44 -20.93 8.82 15.37
CA PRO A 44 -19.50 8.64 15.15
C PRO A 44 -19.06 8.95 13.71
N MET A 45 -19.85 8.51 12.71
CA MET A 45 -19.56 8.80 11.31
C MET A 45 -19.56 10.31 11.01
N ALA A 46 -20.54 11.04 11.55
CA ALA A 46 -20.65 12.48 11.41
C ALA A 46 -19.50 13.21 12.11
N LEU A 47 -19.09 12.78 13.30
CA LEU A 47 -17.93 13.33 14.00
C LEU A 47 -16.63 13.15 13.21
N ALA A 48 -16.42 11.96 12.63
CA ALA A 48 -15.25 11.71 11.79
C ALA A 48 -15.21 12.62 10.55
N ASN A 49 -16.37 12.83 9.90
CA ASN A 49 -16.49 13.72 8.74
C ASN A 49 -16.33 15.20 9.12
N LEU A 50 -16.90 15.61 10.25
CA LEU A 50 -16.74 16.95 10.80
C LEU A 50 -15.25 17.25 11.07
N ALA A 51 -14.53 16.31 11.70
CA ALA A 51 -13.12 16.50 12.00
C ALA A 51 -12.26 16.74 10.75
N VAL A 52 -12.51 15.96 9.69
CA VAL A 52 -11.84 16.13 8.40
C VAL A 52 -12.23 17.46 7.73
N LEU A 53 -13.50 17.85 7.79
CA LEU A 53 -13.97 19.13 7.26
C LEU A 53 -13.30 20.32 7.96
N GLU A 54 -13.26 20.31 9.30
CA GLU A 54 -12.60 21.36 10.10
C GLU A 54 -11.09 21.41 9.81
N ALA A 55 -10.45 20.25 9.64
CA ALA A 55 -9.04 20.16 9.27
C ALA A 55 -8.77 20.77 7.88
N GLN A 56 -9.61 20.48 6.89
CA GLN A 56 -9.50 21.04 5.54
C GLN A 56 -9.77 22.56 5.52
N ALA A 57 -10.64 23.04 6.40
CA ALA A 57 -10.94 24.47 6.57
C ALA A 57 -9.88 25.24 7.37
N GLY A 58 -8.79 24.59 7.82
CA GLY A 58 -7.74 25.22 8.65
C GLY A 58 -8.16 25.53 10.08
N ARG A 59 -9.29 24.97 10.55
CA ARG A 59 -9.86 25.21 11.87
C ARG A 59 -9.26 24.23 12.88
N THR A 60 -7.99 24.42 13.19
CA THR A 60 -7.16 23.44 13.91
C THR A 60 -7.72 23.01 15.27
N ALA A 61 -8.21 23.93 16.08
CA ALA A 61 -8.77 23.61 17.40
C ALA A 61 -10.05 22.78 17.29
N GLN A 62 -10.92 23.13 16.34
CA GLN A 62 -12.18 22.45 16.06
C GLN A 62 -11.92 21.05 15.51
N ALA A 63 -10.94 20.90 14.62
CA ALA A 63 -10.52 19.60 14.09
C ALA A 63 -10.04 18.66 15.19
N ARG A 64 -9.15 19.13 16.08
CA ARG A 64 -8.65 18.36 17.24
C ARG A 64 -9.81 17.89 18.13
N ALA A 65 -10.69 18.80 18.52
CA ALA A 65 -11.85 18.48 19.36
C ALA A 65 -12.79 17.47 18.68
N ALA A 66 -13.04 17.60 17.38
CA ALA A 66 -13.87 16.67 16.63
C ALA A 66 -13.22 15.29 16.48
N PHE A 67 -11.91 15.22 16.22
CA PHE A 67 -11.17 13.95 16.20
C PHE A 67 -11.20 13.25 17.56
N GLU A 68 -10.92 13.97 18.65
CA GLU A 68 -10.95 13.42 20.00
C GLU A 68 -12.32 12.85 20.35
N ARG A 69 -13.39 13.58 20.01
CA ARG A 69 -14.77 13.09 20.18
C ARG A 69 -15.05 11.86 19.33
N ALA A 70 -14.64 11.85 18.07
CA ALA A 70 -14.84 10.70 17.17
C ALA A 70 -14.13 9.45 17.71
N VAL A 71 -12.89 9.60 18.19
CA VAL A 71 -12.12 8.51 18.81
C VAL A 71 -12.76 8.03 20.11
N ALA A 72 -13.25 8.96 20.94
CA ALA A 72 -13.89 8.64 22.21
C ALA A 72 -15.20 7.86 22.05
N THR A 73 -15.83 7.87 20.86
CA THR A 73 -17.01 7.03 20.61
C THR A 73 -16.73 5.54 20.69
N GLY A 74 -15.47 5.11 20.48
CA GLY A 74 -15.11 3.70 20.41
C GLY A 74 -15.76 2.93 19.26
N HIS A 75 -16.37 3.61 18.29
CA HIS A 75 -17.05 2.96 17.17
C HIS A 75 -16.06 2.13 16.36
N ARG A 76 -16.38 0.85 16.14
CA ARG A 76 -15.50 -0.18 15.54
C ARG A 76 -14.77 0.25 14.28
N ASP A 77 -15.45 0.99 13.39
CA ASP A 77 -14.89 1.37 12.10
C ASP A 77 -14.47 2.85 12.06
N HIS A 78 -15.14 3.73 12.82
CA HIS A 78 -14.92 5.18 12.75
C HIS A 78 -13.88 5.67 13.75
N ALA A 79 -13.75 5.05 14.92
CA ALA A 79 -12.71 5.43 15.86
C ALA A 79 -11.29 5.12 15.31
N PRO A 80 -11.00 3.94 14.71
CA PRO A 80 -9.72 3.67 14.06
C PRO A 80 -9.44 4.59 12.87
N GLN A 81 -10.47 4.89 12.06
CA GLN A 81 -10.38 5.84 10.96
C GLN A 81 -9.99 7.25 11.47
N SER A 82 -10.65 7.70 12.53
CA SER A 82 -10.36 8.99 13.16
C SER A 82 -8.97 9.02 13.82
N LEU A 83 -8.51 7.94 14.46
CA LEU A 83 -7.14 7.84 14.98
C LEU A 83 -6.12 8.03 13.85
N PHE A 84 -6.28 7.33 12.74
CA PHE A 84 -5.40 7.45 11.58
C PHE A 84 -5.42 8.87 10.98
N ASN A 85 -6.61 9.41 10.71
CA ASN A 85 -6.74 10.76 10.14
C ASN A 85 -6.24 11.85 11.09
N TYR A 86 -6.43 11.68 12.40
CA TYR A 86 -5.92 12.60 13.40
C TYR A 86 -4.39 12.56 13.45
N ALA A 87 -3.78 11.37 13.35
CA ALA A 87 -2.33 11.23 13.27
C ALA A 87 -1.76 11.97 12.04
N VAL A 88 -2.36 11.78 10.86
CA VAL A 88 -1.97 12.50 9.63
C VAL A 88 -2.11 14.01 9.82
N PHE A 89 -3.21 14.45 10.44
CA PHE A 89 -3.47 15.86 10.72
C PHE A 89 -2.40 16.45 11.66
N GLN A 90 -2.08 15.77 12.76
CA GLN A 90 -1.07 16.23 13.72
C GLN A 90 0.32 16.29 13.07
N GLN A 91 0.69 15.29 12.26
CA GLN A 91 1.94 15.28 11.52
C GLN A 91 2.07 16.50 10.59
N ARG A 92 1.00 16.84 9.85
CA ARG A 92 0.96 18.02 8.96
C ARG A 92 1.01 19.35 9.72
N ASN A 93 0.58 19.36 10.98
CA ASN A 93 0.61 20.54 11.85
C ASN A 93 1.88 20.61 12.72
N GLY A 94 2.93 19.86 12.39
CA GLY A 94 4.21 19.95 13.10
C GLY A 94 4.26 19.22 14.43
N GLU A 95 3.35 18.27 14.68
CA GLU A 95 3.25 17.49 15.92
C GLU A 95 3.56 15.99 15.70
N PRO A 96 4.78 15.62 15.24
CA PRO A 96 5.11 14.24 14.91
C PRO A 96 5.07 13.29 16.11
N ALA A 97 5.40 13.75 17.32
CA ALA A 97 5.33 12.93 18.53
C ALA A 97 3.88 12.52 18.85
N HIS A 98 2.93 13.45 18.74
CA HIS A 98 1.51 13.14 18.92
C HIS A 98 1.00 12.25 17.79
N ALA A 99 1.40 12.51 16.54
CA ALA A 99 1.07 11.65 15.41
C ALA A 99 1.55 10.21 15.62
N ARG A 100 2.76 10.01 16.15
CA ARG A 100 3.32 8.69 16.47
C ARG A 100 2.42 7.91 17.43
N GLU A 101 1.96 8.55 18.50
CA GLU A 101 1.06 7.93 19.47
C GLU A 101 -0.31 7.59 18.88
N LEU A 102 -0.87 8.49 18.07
CA LEU A 102 -2.15 8.25 17.39
C LEU A 102 -2.05 7.11 16.36
N TYR A 103 -0.96 7.01 15.61
CA TYR A 103 -0.71 5.86 14.73
C TYR A 103 -0.59 4.57 15.52
N ARG A 104 0.16 4.55 16.64
CA ARG A 104 0.27 3.37 17.49
C ARG A 104 -1.10 2.89 17.97
N ARG A 105 -1.95 3.80 18.46
CA ARG A 105 -3.33 3.49 18.84
C ARG A 105 -4.18 2.97 17.66
N ALA A 106 -3.99 3.49 16.45
CA ALA A 106 -4.66 2.98 15.26
C ALA A 106 -4.19 1.56 14.91
N VAL A 107 -2.90 1.24 15.10
CA VAL A 107 -2.37 -0.12 14.97
C VAL A 107 -2.99 -1.05 16.01
N ASP A 108 -2.99 -0.62 17.28
CA ASP A 108 -3.50 -1.40 18.42
C ASP A 108 -5.01 -1.67 18.32
N SER A 109 -5.75 -0.86 17.56
CA SER A 109 -7.17 -1.11 17.30
C SER A 109 -7.45 -2.39 16.51
N GLY A 110 -6.45 -2.93 15.81
CA GLY A 110 -6.59 -4.12 14.95
C GLY A 110 -7.49 -3.92 13.73
N HIS A 111 -7.94 -2.69 13.43
CA HIS A 111 -8.81 -2.44 12.30
C HIS A 111 -8.11 -2.78 10.96
N PRO A 112 -8.66 -3.66 10.10
CA PRO A 112 -7.93 -4.24 8.97
C PRO A 112 -7.30 -3.23 7.99
N GLU A 113 -7.97 -2.11 7.73
CA GLU A 113 -7.47 -1.06 6.84
C GLU A 113 -6.60 -0.02 7.57
N HIS A 114 -7.16 0.65 8.59
CA HIS A 114 -6.49 1.74 9.28
C HIS A 114 -5.26 1.32 10.09
N ALA A 115 -5.20 0.11 10.64
CA ALA A 115 -3.99 -0.39 11.31
C ALA A 115 -2.83 -0.53 10.31
N ARG A 116 -3.09 -1.06 9.10
CA ARG A 116 -2.10 -1.19 8.03
C ARG A 116 -1.57 0.17 7.54
N LYS A 117 -2.48 1.11 7.26
CA LYS A 117 -2.11 2.48 6.88
C LYS A 117 -1.31 3.18 7.98
N ALA A 118 -1.66 2.94 9.25
CA ALA A 118 -0.94 3.48 10.39
C ALA A 118 0.46 2.87 10.52
N LEU A 119 0.66 1.56 10.31
CA LEU A 119 1.98 0.93 10.25
C LEU A 119 2.88 1.59 9.20
N LEU A 120 2.37 1.77 7.97
CA LEU A 120 3.12 2.43 6.90
C LEU A 120 3.54 3.86 7.27
N ASN A 121 2.64 4.64 7.87
CA ASN A 121 2.96 6.01 8.25
C ASN A 121 3.88 6.09 9.48
N LEU A 122 3.75 5.16 10.42
CA LEU A 122 4.65 5.04 11.56
C LEU A 122 6.07 4.66 11.09
N ALA A 123 6.18 3.75 10.13
CA ALA A 123 7.43 3.36 9.48
C ALA A 123 8.09 4.56 8.79
N ASN A 124 7.31 5.33 8.02
CA ASN A 124 7.80 6.55 7.41
C ASN A 124 8.26 7.55 8.46
N LEU A 125 7.51 7.76 9.55
CA LEU A 125 7.92 8.68 10.61
C LEU A 125 9.23 8.25 11.28
N ALA A 126 9.42 6.96 11.53
CA ALA A 126 10.67 6.41 12.03
C ALA A 126 11.84 6.64 11.06
N ALA A 127 11.62 6.41 9.76
CA ALA A 127 12.63 6.65 8.72
C ALA A 127 13.05 8.13 8.65
N HIS A 128 12.10 9.06 8.71
CA HIS A 128 12.41 10.50 8.74
C HIS A 128 13.15 10.92 10.02
N GLY A 129 12.92 10.21 11.13
CA GLY A 129 13.63 10.39 12.39
C GLY A 129 14.99 9.67 12.47
N GLY A 130 15.42 8.98 11.41
CA GLY A 130 16.68 8.23 11.36
C GLY A 130 16.63 6.84 11.99
N GLY A 131 15.48 6.40 12.50
CA GLY A 131 15.28 5.05 13.06
C GLY A 131 15.03 4.01 11.98
N LEU A 132 16.07 3.69 11.19
CA LEU A 132 15.91 2.84 9.99
C LEU A 132 15.51 1.39 10.32
N ASP A 133 16.07 0.80 11.37
CA ASP A 133 15.69 -0.56 11.79
C ASP A 133 14.22 -0.65 12.22
N GLU A 134 13.75 0.34 13.01
CA GLU A 134 12.36 0.45 13.38
C GLU A 134 11.47 0.63 12.14
N ALA A 135 11.88 1.52 11.22
CA ALA A 135 11.15 1.76 9.99
C ALA A 135 11.00 0.47 9.16
N CYS A 136 12.08 -0.28 8.96
CA CYS A 136 12.07 -1.53 8.20
C CYS A 136 11.17 -2.58 8.86
N ALA A 137 11.26 -2.76 10.18
CA ALA A 137 10.38 -3.66 10.91
C ALA A 137 8.89 -3.30 10.74
N LEU A 138 8.56 -2.00 10.75
CA LEU A 138 7.21 -1.53 10.55
C LEU A 138 6.74 -1.65 9.08
N PHE A 139 7.62 -1.44 8.10
CA PHE A 139 7.31 -1.70 6.68
C PHE A 139 7.00 -3.18 6.45
N LEU A 140 7.81 -4.10 6.99
CA LEU A 140 7.57 -5.54 6.89
C LEU A 140 6.20 -5.94 7.47
N ARG A 141 5.82 -5.40 8.64
CA ARG A 141 4.47 -5.60 9.22
C ARG A 141 3.35 -5.01 8.35
N ALA A 142 3.59 -3.87 7.70
CA ALA A 142 2.62 -3.25 6.79
C ALA A 142 2.45 -4.07 5.49
N MET A 143 3.45 -4.86 5.11
CA MET A 143 3.44 -5.76 3.95
C MET A 143 2.68 -7.07 4.21
N GLU A 144 2.41 -7.46 5.45
CA GLU A 144 1.76 -8.74 5.76
C GLU A 144 0.33 -8.85 5.18
N PRO A 145 -0.24 -10.05 4.98
CA PRO A 145 -1.64 -10.24 4.61
C PRO A 145 -2.59 -10.00 5.81
N PRO A 146 -3.89 -9.69 5.60
CA PRO A 146 -4.59 -9.62 4.31
C PRO A 146 -4.24 -8.33 3.56
N PHE A 147 -3.87 -8.40 2.28
CA PHE A 147 -3.48 -7.19 1.54
C PHE A 147 -4.69 -6.27 1.32
N ARG A 148 -4.55 -5.00 1.73
CA ARG A 148 -5.61 -3.98 1.64
C ARG A 148 -5.11 -2.76 0.90
N GLY A 149 -5.81 -2.41 -0.19
CA GLY A 149 -5.41 -1.32 -1.06
C GLY A 149 -3.97 -1.46 -1.55
N ASP A 150 -3.25 -0.35 -1.62
CA ASP A 150 -1.86 -0.24 -2.07
C ASP A 150 -0.83 -0.26 -0.93
N THR A 151 -1.25 -0.58 0.31
CA THR A 151 -0.39 -0.36 1.50
C THR A 151 0.85 -1.25 1.47
N ALA A 152 0.68 -2.54 1.16
CA ALA A 152 1.81 -3.47 1.03
C ALA A 152 2.78 -3.01 -0.08
N GLN A 153 2.23 -2.56 -1.22
CA GLN A 153 3.00 -2.05 -2.36
C GLN A 153 3.80 -0.78 -2.02
N ARG A 154 3.22 0.12 -1.23
CA ARG A 154 3.95 1.32 -0.79
C ARG A 154 4.99 0.99 0.27
N ALA A 155 4.72 0.02 1.14
CA ALA A 155 5.63 -0.39 2.20
C ALA A 155 6.90 -1.05 1.65
N HIS A 156 6.79 -2.04 0.74
CA HIS A 156 7.99 -2.70 0.20
C HIS A 156 8.82 -1.77 -0.70
N ARG A 157 8.20 -0.84 -1.44
CA ARG A 157 8.95 0.20 -2.16
C ARG A 157 9.77 1.06 -1.21
N ARG A 158 9.17 1.51 -0.11
CA ARG A 158 9.87 2.27 0.93
C ARG A 158 10.95 1.44 1.64
N LEU A 159 10.72 0.14 1.87
CA LEU A 159 11.72 -0.77 2.41
C LEU A 159 12.96 -0.83 1.50
N VAL A 160 12.78 -1.02 0.19
CA VAL A 160 13.87 -1.06 -0.79
C VAL A 160 14.60 0.29 -0.87
N GLU A 161 13.88 1.41 -0.80
CA GLU A 161 14.48 2.75 -0.80
C GLU A 161 15.31 3.03 0.47
N VAL A 162 14.85 2.56 1.62
CA VAL A 162 15.49 2.82 2.93
C VAL A 162 16.66 1.88 3.18
N ASP A 163 16.47 0.58 2.91
CA ASP A 163 17.47 -0.45 3.12
C ASP A 163 17.32 -1.58 2.08
N PRO A 164 18.02 -1.47 0.93
CA PRO A 164 18.02 -2.51 -0.08
C PRO A 164 18.49 -3.88 0.44
N GLY A 165 19.28 -3.92 1.53
CA GLY A 165 19.80 -5.15 2.12
C GLY A 165 18.70 -6.04 2.72
N ARG A 166 17.55 -5.47 3.06
CA ARG A 166 16.40 -6.19 3.64
C ARG A 166 15.40 -6.71 2.61
N LEU A 167 15.77 -6.72 1.33
CA LEU A 167 14.95 -7.28 0.26
C LEU A 167 14.54 -8.74 0.55
N SER A 168 15.43 -9.54 1.15
CA SER A 168 15.15 -10.93 1.53
C SER A 168 14.00 -11.05 2.53
N GLU A 169 13.99 -10.22 3.58
CA GLU A 169 12.89 -10.19 4.56
C GLU A 169 11.56 -9.82 3.88
N GLY A 170 11.59 -8.87 2.95
CA GLY A 170 10.41 -8.49 2.17
C GLY A 170 9.88 -9.65 1.31
N ARG A 171 10.77 -10.44 0.70
CA ARG A 171 10.39 -11.66 -0.05
C ARG A 171 9.74 -12.68 0.86
N GLU A 172 10.31 -12.91 2.05
CA GLU A 172 9.79 -13.88 3.03
C GLU A 172 8.36 -13.57 3.46
N VAL A 173 7.96 -12.30 3.55
CA VAL A 173 6.57 -11.91 3.83
C VAL A 173 5.63 -12.48 2.76
N TYR A 174 5.94 -12.28 1.49
CA TYR A 174 5.08 -12.74 0.39
C TYR A 174 5.19 -14.25 0.15
N LEU A 175 6.37 -14.85 0.31
CA LEU A 175 6.57 -16.30 0.20
C LEU A 175 5.76 -17.05 1.27
N ARG A 176 5.70 -16.55 2.50
CA ARG A 176 4.82 -17.11 3.55
C ARG A 176 3.35 -17.00 3.16
N ALA A 177 2.93 -15.87 2.61
CA ALA A 177 1.56 -15.66 2.15
C ALA A 177 1.17 -16.57 0.97
N LEU A 178 2.11 -16.96 0.12
CA LEU A 178 1.91 -17.97 -0.93
C LEU A 178 1.69 -19.38 -0.36
N ALA A 179 2.31 -19.69 0.77
CA ALA A 179 2.24 -21.01 1.41
C ALA A 179 1.01 -21.21 2.33
N ASP A 180 0.29 -20.13 2.68
CA ASP A 180 -0.79 -20.13 3.67
C ASP A 180 -2.12 -20.77 3.17
N GLY A 181 -2.20 -21.14 1.89
CA GLY A 181 -3.32 -21.91 1.33
C GLY A 181 -4.58 -21.11 0.94
N ASP A 182 -4.68 -19.83 1.31
CA ASP A 182 -5.72 -18.93 0.78
C ASP A 182 -5.32 -18.44 -0.63
N GLU A 183 -5.95 -18.98 -1.67
CA GLU A 183 -5.61 -18.67 -3.07
C GLU A 183 -5.75 -17.18 -3.40
N ARG A 184 -6.69 -16.47 -2.77
CA ARG A 184 -6.85 -15.03 -3.00
C ARG A 184 -5.64 -14.24 -2.49
N THR A 185 -5.19 -14.55 -1.28
CA THR A 185 -3.97 -13.98 -0.70
C THR A 185 -2.75 -14.42 -1.50
N ALA A 186 -2.65 -15.69 -1.88
CA ALA A 186 -1.54 -16.20 -2.69
C ALA A 186 -1.44 -15.48 -4.05
N ALA A 187 -2.55 -15.30 -4.76
CA ALA A 187 -2.56 -14.58 -6.03
C ALA A 187 -2.07 -13.13 -5.88
N GLN A 188 -2.49 -12.43 -4.82
CA GLN A 188 -2.02 -11.07 -4.53
C GLN A 188 -0.55 -11.04 -4.11
N ALA A 189 -0.11 -11.99 -3.28
CA ALA A 189 1.28 -12.14 -2.86
C ALA A 189 2.20 -12.38 -4.06
N ARG A 190 1.78 -13.17 -5.05
CA ARG A 190 2.52 -13.40 -6.29
C ARG A 190 2.77 -12.09 -7.04
N VAL A 191 1.73 -11.27 -7.22
CA VAL A 191 1.84 -9.95 -7.86
C VAL A 191 2.81 -9.04 -7.09
N LEU A 192 2.64 -8.94 -5.77
CA LEU A 192 3.50 -8.10 -4.92
C LEU A 192 4.94 -8.58 -4.88
N LEU A 193 5.17 -9.89 -4.93
CA LEU A 193 6.50 -10.49 -4.99
C LEU A 193 7.21 -10.18 -6.30
N HIS A 194 6.51 -10.19 -7.43
CA HIS A 194 7.09 -9.78 -8.71
C HIS A 194 7.34 -8.27 -8.79
N ASP A 195 6.52 -7.43 -8.15
CA ASP A 195 6.81 -5.99 -8.04
C ASP A 195 8.04 -5.74 -7.14
N LEU A 196 8.17 -6.50 -6.04
CA LEU A 196 9.32 -6.40 -5.14
C LEU A 196 10.61 -6.94 -5.78
N ASP A 197 10.51 -8.06 -6.47
CA ASP A 197 11.64 -8.74 -7.07
C ASP A 197 11.28 -9.41 -8.41
N PRO A 198 11.35 -8.63 -9.52
CA PRO A 198 10.98 -9.13 -10.84
C PRO A 198 11.78 -10.34 -11.31
N GLY A 199 13.05 -10.45 -10.88
CA GLY A 199 13.92 -11.55 -11.29
C GLY A 199 13.74 -12.83 -10.48
N LEU A 200 12.83 -12.88 -9.50
CA LEU A 200 12.58 -14.08 -8.72
C LEU A 200 11.73 -15.07 -9.52
N LEU A 201 12.26 -16.28 -9.68
CA LEU A 201 11.53 -17.43 -10.22
C LEU A 201 11.03 -18.29 -9.08
N LEU A 202 9.72 -18.53 -9.03
CA LEU A 202 9.13 -19.49 -8.09
C LEU A 202 9.31 -20.93 -8.61
N PRO A 203 9.27 -21.95 -7.73
CA PRO A 203 9.33 -23.35 -8.16
C PRO A 203 8.24 -23.67 -9.21
N GLY A 204 8.67 -24.20 -10.36
CA GLY A 204 7.78 -24.56 -11.48
C GLY A 204 7.40 -23.38 -12.39
N GLU A 205 7.90 -22.17 -12.16
CA GLU A 205 7.70 -21.07 -13.11
C GLU A 205 8.63 -21.17 -14.32
N ARG A 206 8.07 -20.82 -15.49
CA ARG A 206 8.79 -20.69 -16.76
C ARG A 206 9.27 -19.24 -16.94
N ILE A 207 10.39 -19.07 -17.64
CA ILE A 207 10.82 -17.74 -18.10
C ILE A 207 10.00 -17.38 -19.33
N VAL A 208 9.31 -16.23 -19.28
CA VAL A 208 8.49 -15.70 -20.38
C VAL A 208 9.17 -14.48 -20.97
N LEU A 209 9.44 -14.48 -22.27
CA LEU A 209 10.14 -13.44 -23.02
C LEU A 209 9.30 -13.09 -24.25
N GLY A 210 8.48 -12.04 -24.19
CA GLY A 210 7.42 -11.81 -25.18
C GLY A 210 6.47 -13.02 -25.28
N ALA A 211 6.41 -13.63 -26.48
CA ALA A 211 5.60 -14.83 -26.73
C ALA A 211 6.32 -16.17 -26.40
N LEU A 212 7.62 -16.12 -26.12
CA LEU A 212 8.43 -17.31 -25.83
C LEU A 212 8.29 -17.68 -24.35
N SER A 213 8.05 -18.97 -24.07
CA SER A 213 8.01 -19.50 -22.70
C SER A 213 8.94 -20.70 -22.62
N LEU A 214 9.93 -20.67 -21.73
CA LEU A 214 10.96 -21.70 -21.60
C LEU A 214 11.08 -22.21 -20.16
N GLU A 215 11.36 -23.50 -20.01
CA GLU A 215 11.81 -24.03 -18.71
C GLU A 215 13.20 -23.46 -18.40
N PRO A 216 13.45 -22.94 -17.19
CA PRO A 216 14.76 -22.38 -16.83
C PRO A 216 15.91 -23.37 -17.05
N ALA A 217 15.69 -24.66 -16.75
CA ALA A 217 16.70 -25.71 -16.93
C ALA A 217 17.04 -26.02 -18.39
N GLY A 218 16.23 -25.56 -19.35
CA GLY A 218 16.47 -25.76 -20.78
C GLY A 218 17.28 -24.65 -21.45
N ILE A 219 17.52 -23.53 -20.75
CA ILE A 219 18.19 -22.34 -21.31
C ILE A 219 19.70 -22.46 -21.11
N GLU A 220 20.45 -22.40 -22.19
CA GLU A 220 21.91 -22.49 -22.19
C GLU A 220 22.57 -21.12 -22.08
N SER A 221 22.15 -20.19 -22.93
CA SER A 221 22.69 -18.84 -23.02
C SER A 221 21.70 -17.90 -23.70
N ALA A 222 21.94 -16.60 -23.61
CA ALA A 222 21.23 -15.61 -24.38
C ALA A 222 22.20 -14.50 -24.82
N GLU A 223 21.94 -13.90 -25.97
CA GLU A 223 22.76 -12.81 -26.49
C GLU A 223 21.86 -11.78 -27.17
N TRP A 224 22.08 -10.50 -26.88
CA TRP A 224 21.43 -9.44 -27.66
C TRP A 224 21.96 -9.46 -29.08
N ALA A 225 21.08 -9.36 -30.09
CA ALA A 225 21.51 -9.35 -31.50
C ALA A 225 22.53 -8.22 -31.82
N ALA A 226 22.54 -7.16 -31.00
CA ALA A 226 23.50 -6.05 -31.09
C ALA A 226 24.79 -6.26 -30.25
N GLY A 227 24.98 -7.44 -29.64
CA GLY A 227 26.08 -7.79 -28.73
C GLY A 227 26.04 -7.08 -27.36
N ARG A 228 25.02 -6.24 -27.11
CA ARG A 228 24.82 -5.52 -25.85
C ARG A 228 23.34 -5.19 -25.63
N PRO A 229 22.91 -5.01 -24.37
CA PRO A 229 21.55 -4.55 -24.08
C PRO A 229 21.23 -3.23 -24.79
N PRO A 230 20.00 -3.05 -25.29
CA PRO A 230 19.60 -1.88 -26.03
C PRO A 230 19.63 -0.62 -25.15
N ALA A 231 20.19 0.47 -25.69
CA ALA A 231 20.23 1.76 -24.99
C ALA A 231 18.85 2.37 -24.76
N TYR A 232 17.88 2.07 -25.63
CA TYR A 232 16.53 2.65 -25.63
C TYR A 232 15.44 1.69 -25.16
N GLY A 233 15.79 0.72 -24.32
CA GLY A 233 14.81 -0.13 -23.65
C GLY A 233 14.33 -1.33 -24.48
N SER A 234 14.37 -1.31 -25.81
CA SER A 234 13.87 -2.44 -26.61
C SER A 234 14.86 -2.97 -27.66
N GLY A 235 14.77 -4.27 -27.97
CA GLY A 235 15.67 -4.92 -28.92
C GLY A 235 15.38 -6.41 -29.13
N HIS A 236 16.16 -7.04 -30.03
CA HIS A 236 16.09 -8.48 -30.27
C HIS A 236 17.09 -9.23 -29.39
N LEU A 237 16.61 -10.24 -28.68
CA LEU A 237 17.38 -11.16 -27.87
C LEU A 237 17.32 -12.56 -28.51
N ASP A 238 18.48 -13.15 -28.78
CA ASP A 238 18.62 -14.54 -29.17
C ASP A 238 18.78 -15.38 -27.90
N VAL A 239 17.96 -16.42 -27.75
CA VAL A 239 18.00 -17.37 -26.63
C VAL A 239 18.33 -18.74 -27.18
N TYR A 240 19.36 -19.37 -26.61
CA TYR A 240 19.85 -20.69 -27.00
C TYR A 240 19.46 -21.72 -25.94
N THR A 241 18.93 -22.86 -26.38
CA THR A 241 18.50 -23.94 -25.50
C THR A 241 19.41 -25.16 -25.65
N HIS A 242 19.47 -25.99 -24.60
CA HIS A 242 20.35 -27.17 -24.56
C HIS A 242 20.01 -28.26 -25.58
N ASP A 243 18.83 -28.22 -26.20
CA ASP A 243 18.44 -29.08 -27.32
C ASP A 243 18.93 -28.55 -28.68
N GLY A 244 19.66 -27.43 -28.70
CA GLY A 244 20.25 -26.82 -29.88
C GLY A 244 19.33 -25.85 -30.63
N ALA A 245 18.15 -25.51 -30.08
CA ALA A 245 17.28 -24.50 -30.69
C ALA A 245 17.77 -23.07 -30.42
N GLN A 246 17.53 -22.19 -31.40
CA GLN A 246 17.72 -20.74 -31.27
C GLN A 246 16.35 -20.07 -31.40
N HIS A 247 16.04 -19.19 -30.45
CA HIS A 247 14.82 -18.39 -30.45
C HIS A 247 15.17 -16.90 -30.45
N THR A 248 14.78 -16.18 -31.49
CA THR A 248 14.91 -14.71 -31.52
C THR A 248 13.59 -14.08 -31.05
N VAL A 249 13.65 -13.28 -29.99
CA VAL A 249 12.49 -12.58 -29.43
C VAL A 249 12.72 -11.07 -29.42
N PHE A 250 11.68 -10.29 -29.66
CA PHE A 250 11.72 -8.85 -29.43
C PHE A 250 11.26 -8.59 -27.99
N LEU A 251 12.04 -7.83 -27.24
CA LEU A 251 11.73 -7.43 -25.87
C LEU A 251 11.66 -5.91 -25.78
N ASP A 252 10.65 -5.41 -25.08
CA ASP A 252 10.61 -4.03 -24.58
C ASP A 252 10.82 -4.03 -23.07
N LEU A 253 12.05 -3.75 -22.62
CA LEU A 253 12.39 -3.62 -21.20
C LEU A 253 11.66 -2.43 -20.53
N GLY A 254 10.95 -1.58 -21.27
CA GLY A 254 9.97 -0.63 -20.75
C GLY A 254 8.69 -1.31 -20.26
N ASP A 255 8.28 -2.40 -20.90
CA ASP A 255 7.14 -3.22 -20.51
C ASP A 255 7.47 -4.07 -19.25
N PRO A 256 6.62 -4.06 -18.22
CA PRO A 256 6.86 -4.81 -16.99
C PRO A 256 6.96 -6.34 -17.17
N TYR A 257 6.26 -6.93 -18.14
CA TYR A 257 6.27 -8.37 -18.36
C TYR A 257 7.57 -8.81 -19.03
N ASP A 258 8.00 -8.09 -20.07
CA ASP A 258 9.27 -8.33 -20.73
C ASP A 258 10.45 -8.09 -19.78
N ARG A 259 10.40 -7.01 -18.98
CA ARG A 259 11.42 -6.74 -17.96
C ARG A 259 11.51 -7.87 -16.94
N ARG A 260 10.37 -8.40 -16.47
CA ARG A 260 10.34 -9.51 -15.50
C ARG A 260 11.04 -10.74 -16.07
N GLY A 261 10.67 -11.15 -17.28
CA GLY A 261 11.30 -12.28 -17.97
C GLY A 261 12.80 -12.11 -18.15
N TYR A 262 13.21 -10.93 -18.58
CA TYR A 262 14.61 -10.58 -18.76
C TYR A 262 15.42 -10.60 -17.46
N GLU A 263 14.90 -10.02 -16.37
CA GLU A 263 15.59 -10.03 -15.07
C GLU A 263 15.72 -11.46 -14.50
N ALA A 264 14.71 -12.31 -14.70
CA ALA A 264 14.77 -13.71 -14.34
C ALA A 264 15.84 -14.47 -15.13
N LEU A 265 15.89 -14.25 -16.46
CA LEU A 265 16.90 -14.83 -17.34
C LEU A 265 18.32 -14.39 -16.98
N ARG A 266 18.51 -13.09 -16.73
CA ARG A 266 19.79 -12.51 -16.32
C ARG A 266 20.27 -13.09 -14.99
N ARG A 267 19.37 -13.29 -14.04
CA ARG A 267 19.69 -13.92 -12.75
C ARG A 267 20.07 -15.39 -12.92
N LEU A 268 19.37 -16.13 -13.78
CA LEU A 268 19.64 -17.53 -14.08
C LEU A 268 21.03 -17.73 -14.70
N LEU A 269 21.34 -16.96 -15.75
CA LEU A 269 22.58 -17.13 -16.53
C LEU A 269 23.80 -16.50 -15.85
N GLY A 270 23.60 -15.53 -14.96
CA GLY A 270 24.66 -14.80 -14.29
C GLY A 270 25.28 -13.68 -15.14
N PRO A 271 26.15 -12.84 -14.56
CA PRO A 271 26.77 -11.71 -15.26
C PRO A 271 27.70 -12.20 -16.39
N GLY A 272 27.49 -11.70 -17.61
CA GLY A 272 28.35 -11.97 -18.77
C GLY A 272 27.89 -13.11 -19.69
N ARG A 273 26.70 -13.70 -19.44
CA ARG A 273 26.05 -14.70 -20.31
C ARG A 273 24.74 -14.20 -20.93
N ILE A 274 24.51 -12.90 -20.84
CA ILE A 274 23.46 -12.10 -21.50
C ILE A 274 23.93 -10.66 -21.68
#